data_AF-A0A845X9N5-F1
#
_entry.id   AF-A0A845X9N5-F1
#
_cell.length_a   1.000
_cell.length_b   1.000
_cell.length_c   1.000
_cell.angle_alpha   90.00
_cell.angle_beta   90.00
_cell.angle_gamma   90.00
#
_symmetry.space_group_name_H-M   'P 1'
#
loop_
_entity.id
_entity.type
_entity.pdbx_description
1 polymer ?
#
loop_
_entity_poly.entity_id
_entity_poly.type
_entity_poly.pdbx_seq_one_letter_code
_entity_poly.pdbx_strand_id
1 'polypeptide(L)' 'MAHTEVKRLFQAAQSNPTLRERLNTAPNPEMFVKMAQDLGYDFTVEEWQAMTRFSVEELESEISEIPGI' A
#
# COMPACT_ATOMS: atom_id res chain seq x y z
N MET A 1 -8.87 5.80 -14.11
CA MET A 1 -8.64 7.06 -13.37
C MET A 1 -8.03 6.84 -11.98
N ALA A 2 -8.13 5.65 -11.38
CA ALA A 2 -7.65 5.36 -10.02
C ALA A 2 -6.13 5.17 -9.82
N HIS A 3 -5.35 4.83 -10.85
CA HIS A 3 -3.88 4.71 -10.73
C HIS A 3 -3.21 6.01 -10.24
N THR A 4 -3.87 7.15 -10.46
CA THR A 4 -3.39 8.47 -10.02
C THR A 4 -3.60 8.66 -8.51
N GLU A 5 -4.71 8.16 -7.97
CA GLU A 5 -5.07 8.35 -6.55
C GLU A 5 -4.17 7.53 -5.63
N VAL A 6 -3.88 6.27 -5.99
CA VAL A 6 -2.91 5.45 -5.24
C VAL A 6 -1.52 6.09 -5.25
N LYS A 7 -1.07 6.63 -6.39
CA LYS A 7 0.21 7.36 -6.46
C LYS A 7 0.20 8.63 -5.60
N ARG A 8 -0.88 9.39 -5.61
CA ARG A 8 -1.02 10.58 -4.76
C ARG A 8 -1.00 10.24 -3.28
N LEU A 9 -1.69 9.16 -2.87
CA LEU A 9 -1.63 8.65 -1.51
C LEU A 9 -0.19 8.26 -1.14
N PHE A 10 0.51 7.54 -2.02
CA PHE A 10 1.88 7.10 -1.78
C PHE A 10 2.87 8.27 -1.68
N GLN A 11 2.70 9.31 -2.51
CA GLN A 11 3.48 10.55 -2.42
C GLN A 11 3.16 11.33 -1.13
N ALA A 12 1.89 11.39 -0.75
CA ALA A 12 1.47 12.03 0.49
C ALA A 12 2.01 11.27 1.71
N ALA A 13 2.00 9.94 1.69
CA ALA A 13 2.57 9.09 2.74
C ALA A 13 4.11 9.19 2.81
N GLN A 14 4.80 9.40 1.68
CA GLN A 14 6.24 9.68 1.68
C GLN A 14 6.56 11.05 2.29
N SER A 15 5.74 12.06 2.03
CA SER A 15 5.95 13.41 2.56
C SER A 15 5.44 13.57 3.99
N ASN A 16 4.47 12.76 4.42
CA ASN A 16 3.90 12.76 5.76
C ASN A 16 4.08 11.39 6.45
N PRO A 17 5.10 11.24 7.31
CA PRO A 17 5.32 9.99 8.04
C PRO A 17 4.12 9.61 8.93
N THR A 18 3.42 10.59 9.50
CA THR A 18 2.19 10.37 10.28
C THR A 18 1.07 9.74 9.44
N LEU A 19 0.93 10.16 8.17
CA LEU A 19 -0.06 9.57 7.27
C LEU A 19 0.29 8.11 6.97
N ARG A 20 1.59 7.85 6.70
CA ARG A 20 2.11 6.50 6.47
C ARG A 20 1.89 5.60 7.68
N GLU A 21 2.23 6.04 8.90
CA GLU A 21 1.99 5.25 10.11
C GLU A 21 0.51 4.95 10.31
N ARG A 22 -0.36 5.95 10.10
CA ARG A 22 -1.80 5.80 10.24
C ARG A 22 -2.37 4.78 9.24
N LEU A 23 -1.91 4.83 8.00
CA LEU A 23 -2.27 3.83 6.99
C LEU A 23 -1.69 2.45 7.30
N ASN A 24 -0.48 2.37 7.86
CA ASN A 24 0.12 1.11 8.33
C ASN A 24 -0.55 0.52 9.58
N THR A 25 -1.38 1.29 10.30
CA THR A 25 -2.20 0.72 11.38
C THR A 25 -3.39 -0.10 10.87
N ALA A 26 -3.69 -0.02 9.57
CA ALA A 26 -4.75 -0.82 8.96
C ALA A 26 -4.39 -2.32 9.02
N PRO A 27 -5.20 -3.15 9.69
CA PRO A 27 -4.93 -4.59 9.82
C PRO A 27 -5.27 -5.38 8.54
N ASN A 28 -5.99 -4.77 7.62
CA ASN A 28 -6.40 -5.38 6.36
C ASN A 28 -6.51 -4.29 5.27
N PRO A 29 -6.39 -4.69 3.98
CA PRO A 29 -6.41 -3.74 2.88
C PRO A 29 -7.77 -3.04 2.70
N GLU A 30 -8.89 -3.65 3.12
CA GLU A 30 -10.20 -2.99 3.15
C GLU A 30 -10.21 -1.77 4.08
N MET A 31 -9.64 -1.92 5.28
CA MET A 31 -9.51 -0.82 6.24
C MET A 31 -8.56 0.27 5.71
N PHE A 32 -7.47 -0.13 5.04
CA PHE A 32 -6.53 0.80 4.40
C PHE A 32 -7.23 1.66 3.35
N VAL A 33 -7.95 1.03 2.43
CA VAL A 33 -8.68 1.73 1.36
C VAL A 33 -9.75 2.63 1.95
N LYS A 34 -10.48 2.16 2.96
CA LYS A 34 -11.48 2.97 3.66
C LYS A 34 -10.87 4.21 4.32
N MET A 35 -9.70 4.08 4.94
CA MET A 35 -8.97 5.23 5.49
C MET A 35 -8.52 6.20 4.39
N ALA A 36 -8.08 5.70 3.25
CA ALA A 36 -7.69 6.53 2.13
C ALA A 36 -8.88 7.25 1.47
N GLN A 37 -10.03 6.59 1.36
CA GLN A 37 -11.29 7.21 0.90
C GLN A 37 -11.75 8.33 1.83
N ASP A 38 -11.61 8.15 3.15
CA ASP A 38 -11.91 9.19 4.16
C ASP A 38 -11.00 10.42 4.01
N LEU A 39 -9.77 10.21 3.54
CA LEU A 39 -8.81 11.26 3.22
C LEU A 39 -9.05 11.93 1.86
N GLY A 40 -10.04 11.47 1.10
CA GLY A 40 -10.42 12.00 -0.22
C GLY A 40 -9.78 11.28 -1.41
N TYR A 41 -9.18 10.12 -1.22
CA TYR A 41 -8.61 9.31 -2.29
C TYR A 41 -9.61 8.24 -2.75
N ASP A 42 -10.08 8.34 -3.99
CA ASP A 42 -11.09 7.42 -4.54
C ASP A 42 -10.40 6.27 -5.30
N PHE A 43 -10.21 5.13 -4.62
CA PHE A 43 -9.73 3.88 -5.22
C PHE A 43 -10.28 2.66 -4.45
N THR A 44 -10.16 1.47 -5.04
CA THR A 44 -10.65 0.22 -4.43
C THR A 44 -9.53 -0.67 -3.90
N VAL A 45 -9.92 -1.66 -3.08
CA VAL A 45 -9.01 -2.68 -2.55
C VAL A 45 -8.36 -3.48 -3.66
N GLU A 46 -9.12 -3.81 -4.71
CA GLU A 46 -8.61 -4.55 -5.88
C GLU A 46 -7.50 -3.78 -6.60
N GLU A 47 -7.65 -2.46 -6.72
CA GLU A 47 -6.65 -1.59 -7.35
C GLU A 47 -5.39 -1.44 -6.49
N TRP A 48 -5.58 -1.29 -5.18
CA TRP A 48 -4.47 -1.29 -4.22
C TRP A 48 -3.72 -2.62 -4.22
N GLN A 49 -4.44 -3.73 -4.19
CA GLN A 49 -3.86 -5.07 -4.27
C GLN A 49 -3.18 -5.29 -5.61
N ALA A 50 -3.74 -4.83 -6.73
CA ALA A 50 -3.06 -4.92 -8.02
C ALA A 50 -1.72 -4.18 -8.00
N MET A 51 -1.65 -2.96 -7.45
CA MET A 51 -0.37 -2.23 -7.34
C MET A 51 0.62 -2.84 -6.36
N THR A 52 0.16 -3.25 -5.17
CA THR A 52 1.03 -3.79 -4.11
C THR A 52 1.44 -5.22 -4.36
N ARG A 53 0.59 -6.05 -4.96
CA ARG A 53 0.92 -7.42 -5.37
C ARG A 53 2.05 -7.44 -6.39
N PHE A 54 2.05 -6.51 -7.35
CA PHE A 54 3.18 -6.32 -8.24
C PHE A 54 4.48 -6.01 -7.48
N SER A 55 4.42 -5.22 -6.40
CA SER A 55 5.59 -4.92 -5.55
C SER A 55 6.01 -6.08 -4.64
N VAL A 56 5.10 -6.99 -4.27
CA VAL A 56 5.41 -8.14 -3.39
C VAL A 56 5.93 -9.34 -4.20
N GLU A 57 5.41 -9.61 -5.41
CA GLU A 57 5.94 -10.69 -6.25
C GLU A 57 7.39 -10.41 -6.71
N GLU A 58 7.84 -9.15 -6.77
CA GLU A 58 9.28 -8.83 -6.95
C GLU A 58 10.10 -8.97 -5.64
N LEU A 59 9.49 -8.79 -4.46
CA LEU A 59 10.21 -8.81 -3.17
C LEU A 59 10.27 -10.19 -2.51
N GLU A 60 9.31 -11.08 -2.77
CA GLU A 60 9.35 -12.47 -2.29
C GLU A 60 10.44 -13.30 -2.97
N SER A 61 11.03 -12.80 -4.06
CA SER A 61 12.19 -13.45 -4.67
C SER A 61 13.51 -13.21 -3.88
N GLU A 62 13.55 -12.31 -2.89
CA GLU A 62 14.74 -12.08 -2.05
C GLU A 62 14.66 -12.72 -0.64
N ILE A 63 13.53 -13.33 -0.23
CA ILE A 63 13.41 -14.03 1.07
C ILE A 63 13.54 -15.56 0.90
N SER A 64 13.86 -16.05 -0.30
CA SER A 64 14.14 -17.47 -0.54
C SER A 64 15.65 -17.78 -0.59
N GLU A 65 16.43 -17.33 0.39
CA GLU A 65 17.74 -17.95 0.70
C GLU A 65 18.30 -17.39 2.02
N ILE A 66 17.85 -17.93 3.15
CA ILE A 66 18.76 -18.05 4.31
C ILE A 66 19.37 -19.44 4.21
N PRO A 67 20.51 -19.63 3.52
CA PRO A 67 21.21 -20.89 3.54
C PRO A 67 21.83 -21.08 4.93
N GLY A 68 21.27 -22.05 5.66
CA GLY A 68 21.89 -22.78 6.76
C GLY A 68 22.26 -21.99 8.01
N ILE A 69 21.56 -22.28 9.11
CA ILE A 69 22.19 -22.77 10.36
C ILE A 69 21.25 -23.78 11.01
#